data_AF-A0A9W6SBV0-F1
#
_entry.id   AF-A0A9W6SBV0-F1
#
_cell.length_a   1.000
_cell.length_b   1.000
_cell.length_c   1.000
_cell.angle_alpha   90.00
_cell.angle_beta   90.00
_cell.angle_gamma   90.00
#
_symmetry.space_group_name_H-M   'P 1'
#
loop_
_entity.id
_entity.type
_entity.pdbx_description
1 polymer ?
#
loop_
_entity_poly.entity_id
_entity_poly.type
_entity_poly.pdbx_seq_one_letter_code
_entity_poly.pdbx_strand_id
1 'polypeptide(L)'
;MALWHDFTQAVGKEVAVHSGCWAGASRVRELDGGTTTTLARWQQIHDLLDAGVGLLECARRLDLALNTVKRCARIDKPAQMRRAPQYRPMLVDPYREYLRKRWAEDPAVPVLQLVCEIRERGYTGSQNLLYRYIAQGRVENDRPALSPRRLFSLLLTRPDTPKLTSKNCSTRPSAPARR
;
A
#
# COMPACT_ATOMS: atom_id res chain seq x y z
N MET A 1 16.00 -58.15 -11.73
CA MET A 1 16.36 -56.97 -10.91
C MET A 1 17.11 -55.86 -11.69
N ALA A 2 17.63 -56.09 -12.90
CA ALA A 2 18.39 -55.09 -13.67
C ALA A 2 17.55 -53.89 -14.19
N LEU A 3 16.32 -54.13 -14.69
CA LEU A 3 15.47 -53.07 -15.26
C LEU A 3 15.15 -51.93 -14.28
N TRP A 4 15.04 -52.24 -12.99
CA TRP A 4 14.77 -51.22 -11.96
C TRP A 4 16.01 -50.37 -11.67
N HIS A 5 17.20 -50.96 -11.83
CA HIS A 5 18.45 -50.24 -11.69
C HIS A 5 18.68 -49.28 -12.87
N ASP A 6 18.40 -49.73 -14.08
CA ASP A 6 18.56 -48.89 -15.29
C ASP A 6 17.58 -47.72 -15.29
N PHE A 7 16.33 -47.97 -14.86
CA PHE A 7 15.32 -46.93 -14.71
C PHE A 7 15.72 -45.88 -13.66
N THR A 8 16.19 -46.31 -12.49
CA THR A 8 16.64 -45.38 -11.44
C THR A 8 17.87 -44.58 -11.85
N GLN A 9 18.77 -45.19 -12.63
CA GLN A 9 19.93 -44.50 -13.17
C GLN A 9 19.54 -43.46 -14.24
N ALA A 10 18.60 -43.78 -15.12
CA ALA A 10 18.08 -42.85 -16.13
C ALA A 10 17.35 -41.66 -15.48
N VAL A 11 16.47 -41.93 -14.52
CA VAL A 11 15.77 -40.90 -13.75
C VAL A 11 16.78 -40.04 -12.97
N GLY A 12 17.80 -40.65 -12.37
CA GLY A 12 18.85 -39.92 -11.66
C GLY A 12 19.64 -38.96 -12.56
N LYS A 13 19.93 -39.35 -13.80
CA LYS A 13 20.62 -38.49 -14.79
C LYS A 13 19.75 -37.30 -15.20
N GLU A 14 18.47 -37.53 -15.50
CA GLU A 14 17.53 -36.46 -15.86
C GLU A 14 17.31 -35.48 -14.72
N VAL A 15 17.11 -35.99 -13.50
CA VAL A 15 16.97 -35.17 -12.30
C VAL A 15 18.25 -34.37 -12.04
N ALA A 16 19.45 -34.93 -12.23
CA ALA A 16 20.69 -34.20 -12.06
C ALA A 16 20.85 -33.03 -13.05
N VAL A 17 20.53 -33.25 -14.33
CA VAL A 17 20.58 -32.21 -15.39
C VAL A 17 19.61 -31.06 -15.08
N HIS A 18 18.41 -31.37 -14.60
CA HIS A 18 17.38 -30.37 -14.31
C HIS A 18 17.40 -29.84 -12.86
N SER A 19 18.15 -30.47 -11.96
CA SER A 19 18.26 -30.05 -10.55
C SER A 19 18.81 -28.63 -10.43
N GLY A 20 19.70 -28.19 -11.32
CA GLY A 20 20.21 -26.80 -11.34
C GLY A 20 19.14 -25.76 -11.69
N CYS A 21 18.26 -26.08 -12.65
CA CYS A 21 17.13 -25.21 -13.04
C CYS A 21 16.12 -25.04 -11.91
N TRP A 22 15.87 -26.09 -11.12
CA TRP A 22 14.95 -26.01 -9.99
C TRP A 22 15.64 -25.59 -8.69
N ALA A 23 16.92 -25.86 -8.49
CA ALA A 23 17.69 -25.36 -7.34
C ALA A 23 17.85 -23.84 -7.39
N GLY A 24 17.97 -23.24 -8.59
CA GLY A 24 17.83 -21.79 -8.79
C GLY A 24 16.45 -21.26 -8.43
N ALA A 25 15.39 -22.04 -8.69
CA ALA A 25 14.01 -21.74 -8.30
C ALA A 25 13.66 -22.12 -6.85
N SER A 26 14.52 -22.87 -6.16
CA SER A 26 14.32 -23.43 -4.81
C SER A 26 15.23 -22.81 -3.77
N ARG A 27 16.07 -21.83 -4.15
CA ARG A 27 16.45 -20.80 -3.19
C ARG A 27 15.16 -20.05 -2.88
N VAL A 28 14.43 -20.55 -1.91
CA VAL A 28 13.45 -19.78 -1.15
C VAL A 28 14.24 -18.57 -0.69
N ARG A 29 14.10 -17.49 -1.43
CA ARG A 29 14.68 -16.21 -1.06
C ARG A 29 13.94 -15.90 0.22
N GLU A 30 14.64 -15.90 1.35
CA GLU A 30 14.07 -15.48 2.64
C GLU A 30 13.30 -14.20 2.37
N LEU A 31 11.98 -14.29 2.41
CA LEU A 31 11.17 -13.11 2.29
C LEU A 31 11.34 -12.37 3.59
N ASP A 32 11.93 -11.19 3.50
CA ASP A 32 12.03 -10.25 4.60
C ASP A 32 10.69 -10.19 5.33
N GLY A 33 10.67 -10.74 6.55
CA GLY A 33 9.52 -10.78 7.43
C GLY A 33 8.85 -9.41 7.48
N GLY A 34 7.77 -9.27 6.71
CA GLY A 34 6.85 -8.13 6.77
C GLY A 34 7.35 -6.78 6.25
N THR A 35 8.18 -6.68 5.20
CA THR A 35 8.58 -5.34 4.69
C THR A 35 8.54 -5.07 3.17
N THR A 36 8.23 -6.05 2.32
CA THR A 36 8.16 -5.76 0.87
C THR A 36 6.98 -4.83 0.56
N THR A 37 7.27 -3.66 -0.01
CA THR A 37 6.23 -2.67 -0.36
C THR A 37 5.29 -3.28 -1.43
N THR A 38 4.01 -2.90 -1.43
CA THR A 38 3.02 -3.38 -2.43
C THR A 38 3.52 -3.21 -3.87
N LEU A 39 4.28 -2.16 -4.14
CA LEU A 39 4.91 -1.88 -5.43
C LEU A 39 6.03 -2.87 -5.75
N ALA A 40 6.94 -3.14 -4.80
CA ALA A 40 8.04 -4.09 -4.99
C ALA A 40 7.51 -5.52 -5.23
N ARG A 41 6.46 -5.94 -4.53
CA ARG A 41 5.80 -7.23 -4.80
C ARG A 41 5.17 -7.28 -6.19
N TRP A 42 4.52 -6.21 -6.60
CA TRP A 42 3.93 -6.10 -7.94
C TRP A 42 5.00 -6.24 -9.02
N GLN A 43 6.12 -5.52 -8.86
CA GLN A 43 7.26 -5.55 -9.79
C GLN A 43 7.81 -6.98 -9.94
N GLN A 44 8.13 -7.64 -8.82
CA GLN A 44 8.68 -9.00 -8.82
C GLN A 44 7.75 -10.04 -9.48
N ILE A 45 6.43 -9.87 -9.34
CA ILE A 45 5.46 -10.77 -9.97
C ILE A 45 5.45 -10.53 -11.48
N HIS A 46 5.44 -9.27 -11.93
CA HIS A 46 5.45 -8.93 -13.36
C HIS A 46 6.77 -9.33 -14.02
N ASP A 47 7.92 -9.11 -13.38
CA ASP A 47 9.23 -9.56 -13.89
C ASP A 47 9.25 -11.08 -14.13
N LEU A 48 8.62 -11.87 -13.25
CA LEU A 48 8.52 -13.33 -13.42
C LEU A 48 7.52 -13.74 -14.51
N LEU A 49 6.41 -13.01 -14.64
CA LEU A 49 5.42 -13.26 -15.69
C LEU A 49 5.98 -12.92 -17.08
N ASP A 50 6.73 -11.84 -17.19
CA ASP A 50 7.44 -11.42 -18.41
C ASP A 50 8.53 -12.43 -18.80
N ALA A 51 9.16 -13.08 -17.81
CA ALA A 51 10.07 -14.20 -18.02
C ALA A 51 9.36 -15.53 -18.36
N GLY A 52 8.03 -15.53 -18.54
CA GLY A 52 7.24 -16.72 -18.92
C GLY A 52 6.98 -17.71 -17.79
N VAL A 53 7.21 -17.32 -16.53
CA VAL A 53 6.97 -18.19 -15.37
C VAL A 53 5.47 -18.25 -15.07
N GLY A 54 4.92 -19.46 -14.94
CA GLY A 54 3.51 -19.67 -14.62
C GLY A 54 3.12 -19.14 -13.23
N LEU A 55 1.85 -18.73 -13.07
CA LEU A 55 1.32 -18.12 -11.83
C LEU A 55 1.56 -18.94 -10.55
N LEU A 56 1.48 -20.27 -10.63
CA LEU A 56 1.72 -21.17 -9.50
C LEU A 56 3.19 -21.15 -9.07
N GLU A 57 4.09 -21.12 -10.03
CA GLU A 57 5.52 -21.10 -9.76
C GLU A 57 5.95 -19.71 -9.24
N CYS A 58 5.33 -18.62 -9.72
CA CYS A 58 5.50 -17.30 -9.12
C CYS A 58 5.07 -17.28 -7.65
N ALA A 59 3.94 -17.91 -7.31
CA ALA A 59 3.45 -18.01 -5.94
C ALA A 59 4.44 -18.77 -5.04
N ARG A 60 5.01 -19.87 -5.54
CA ARG A 60 5.99 -20.68 -4.82
C ARG A 60 7.31 -19.95 -4.63
N ARG A 61 7.85 -19.31 -5.68
CA ARG A 61 9.14 -18.59 -5.64
C ARG A 61 9.11 -17.35 -4.77
N LEU A 62 7.98 -16.65 -4.76
CA LEU A 62 7.79 -15.43 -3.99
C LEU A 62 7.12 -15.67 -2.64
N ASP A 63 6.90 -16.94 -2.24
CA ASP A 63 6.13 -17.35 -1.04
C ASP A 63 4.91 -16.44 -0.78
N LEU A 64 4.09 -16.28 -1.83
CA LEU A 64 2.85 -15.51 -1.82
C LEU A 64 1.67 -16.45 -2.04
N ALA A 65 0.56 -16.17 -1.34
CA ALA A 65 -0.70 -16.82 -1.67
C ALA A 65 -1.05 -16.63 -3.14
N LEU A 66 -1.50 -17.68 -3.81
CA LEU A 66 -1.87 -17.66 -5.24
C LEU A 66 -2.89 -16.56 -5.56
N ASN A 67 -3.78 -16.23 -4.62
CA ASN A 67 -4.75 -15.14 -4.77
C ASN A 67 -4.09 -13.77 -4.88
N THR A 68 -2.95 -13.56 -4.22
CA THR A 68 -2.14 -12.34 -4.33
C THR A 68 -1.51 -12.26 -5.71
N VAL A 69 -0.91 -13.35 -6.19
CA VAL A 69 -0.30 -13.41 -7.54
C VAL A 69 -1.34 -13.16 -8.63
N LYS A 70 -2.49 -13.85 -8.57
CA LYS A 70 -3.62 -13.64 -9.49
C LYS A 70 -4.12 -12.19 -9.47
N ARG A 71 -4.19 -11.58 -8.29
CA ARG A 71 -4.60 -10.18 -8.16
C ARG A 71 -3.58 -9.21 -8.77
N CYS A 72 -2.29 -9.47 -8.60
CA CYS A 72 -1.23 -8.63 -9.19
C CYS A 72 -1.18 -8.78 -10.72
N ALA A 73 -1.35 -10.01 -11.22
CA ALA A 73 -1.37 -10.30 -12.65
C ALA A 73 -2.53 -9.62 -13.40
N ARG A 74 -3.67 -9.41 -12.72
CA ARG A 74 -4.82 -8.68 -13.29
C ARG A 74 -4.65 -7.16 -13.33
N ILE A 75 -3.66 -6.63 -12.61
CA ILE A 75 -3.49 -5.19 -12.41
C ILE A 75 -2.24 -4.77 -13.17
N ASP A 76 -2.39 -4.03 -14.25
CA ASP A 76 -1.27 -3.56 -15.09
C ASP A 76 -0.52 -2.38 -14.47
N LYS A 77 -1.11 -1.71 -13.48
CA LYS A 77 -0.52 -0.53 -12.85
C LYS A 77 -0.45 -0.68 -11.33
N PRO A 78 0.73 -0.54 -10.70
CA PRO A 78 0.87 -0.73 -9.25
C PRO A 78 0.01 0.24 -8.42
N ALA A 79 -0.30 1.42 -8.97
CA ALA A 79 -1.18 2.42 -8.34
C ALA A 79 -2.60 1.90 -8.09
N GLN A 80 -3.11 0.99 -8.92
CA GLN A 80 -4.46 0.41 -8.79
C GLN A 80 -4.52 -0.70 -7.71
N MET A 81 -3.36 -1.22 -7.29
CA MET A 81 -3.29 -2.20 -6.21
C MET A 81 -3.48 -1.57 -4.82
N ARG A 82 -3.29 -0.24 -4.72
CA ARG A 82 -3.42 0.54 -3.49
C ARG A 82 -4.90 0.68 -3.10
N ARG A 83 -5.37 -0.24 -2.24
CA ARG A 83 -6.60 -0.06 -1.43
C ARG A 83 -6.36 0.96 -0.31
N ALA A 84 -5.85 2.15 -0.63
CA ALA A 84 -5.98 3.22 0.35
C ALA A 84 -7.48 3.44 0.57
N PRO A 85 -7.95 3.71 1.80
CA PRO A 85 -9.25 4.32 1.98
C PRO A 85 -9.20 5.63 1.18
N GLN A 86 -9.78 5.62 -0.02
CA GLN A 86 -10.09 6.87 -0.70
C GLN A 86 -11.20 7.46 0.15
N TYR A 87 -10.84 8.41 0.99
CA TYR A 87 -11.86 9.18 1.66
C TYR A 87 -12.72 9.81 0.58
N ARG A 88 -14.01 9.49 0.64
CA ARG A 88 -14.98 10.12 -0.23
C ARG A 88 -14.92 11.62 0.06
N PRO A 89 -14.90 12.47 -0.99
CA PRO A 89 -14.91 13.90 -0.80
C PRO A 89 -16.13 14.27 0.06
N MET A 90 -15.88 14.94 1.18
CA MET A 90 -16.90 15.50 2.06
C MET A 90 -17.12 16.96 1.69
N LEU A 91 -18.32 17.48 1.99
CA LEU A 91 -18.69 18.87 1.75
C LEU A 91 -17.76 19.88 2.47
N VAL A 92 -17.02 19.42 3.48
CA VAL A 92 -16.04 20.20 4.25
C VAL A 92 -14.69 20.31 3.54
N ASP A 93 -14.37 19.41 2.60
CA ASP A 93 -13.05 19.35 1.95
C ASP A 93 -12.62 20.64 1.23
N PRO A 94 -13.51 21.41 0.56
CA PRO A 94 -13.14 22.70 -0.03
C PRO A 94 -12.64 23.73 1.00
N TYR A 95 -13.07 23.62 2.26
CA TYR A 95 -12.74 24.55 3.34
C TYR A 95 -11.55 24.07 4.19
N ARG A 96 -10.93 22.95 3.84
CA ARG A 96 -9.88 22.29 4.62
C ARG A 96 -8.66 23.18 4.87
N GLU A 97 -8.19 23.87 3.83
CA GLU A 97 -7.03 24.77 3.95
C GLU A 97 -7.32 25.95 4.87
N TYR A 98 -8.56 26.46 4.87
CA TYR A 98 -8.97 27.51 5.78
C TYR A 98 -8.97 27.03 7.23
N LEU A 99 -9.60 25.87 7.48
CA LEU A 99 -9.65 25.26 8.81
C LEU A 99 -8.25 24.99 9.36
N ARG A 100 -7.32 24.53 8.51
CA ARG A 100 -5.92 24.30 8.90
C ARG A 100 -5.21 25.59 9.30
N LYS A 101 -5.40 26.67 8.55
CA LYS A 101 -4.81 27.99 8.89
C LYS A 101 -5.36 28.51 10.22
N ARG A 102 -6.67 28.48 10.41
CA ARG A 102 -7.31 28.94 11.65
C ARG A 102 -6.85 28.13 12.87
N TRP A 103 -6.67 26.81 12.71
CA TRP A 103 -6.15 25.95 13.78
C TRP A 103 -4.69 26.26 14.11
N ALA A 104 -3.87 26.60 13.11
CA ALA A 104 -2.48 26.99 13.34
C ALA A 104 -2.37 28.35 14.05
N GLU A 105 -3.32 29.26 13.81
CA GLU A 105 -3.39 30.56 14.50
C GLU A 105 -3.89 30.42 15.95
N ASP A 106 -4.94 29.63 16.17
CA ASP A 106 -5.52 29.40 17.49
C ASP A 106 -6.01 27.94 17.62
N PRO A 107 -5.27 27.10 18.36
CA PRO A 107 -5.64 25.70 18.56
C PRO A 107 -6.87 25.49 19.46
N ALA A 108 -7.32 26.51 20.18
CA ALA A 108 -8.41 26.42 21.16
C ALA A 108 -9.77 26.91 20.62
N VAL A 109 -9.86 27.23 19.33
CA VAL A 109 -11.08 27.77 18.71
C VAL A 109 -12.25 26.78 18.83
N PRO A 110 -13.41 27.20 19.35
CA PRO A 110 -14.61 26.38 19.38
C PRO A 110 -15.07 25.97 17.97
N VAL A 111 -15.44 24.70 17.80
CA VAL A 111 -15.94 24.19 16.50
C VAL A 111 -17.15 24.97 15.99
N LEU A 112 -18.01 25.45 16.89
CA LEU A 112 -19.16 26.30 16.52
C LEU A 112 -18.74 27.58 15.80
N GLN A 113 -17.65 28.20 16.25
CA GLN A 113 -17.11 29.39 15.62
C GLN A 113 -16.56 29.06 14.22
N LEU A 114 -15.84 27.94 14.08
CA LEU A 114 -15.37 27.45 12.78
C LEU A 114 -16.53 27.21 11.81
N VAL A 115 -17.67 26.68 12.29
CA VAL A 115 -18.87 26.51 11.45
C VAL A 115 -19.38 27.85 10.95
N CYS A 116 -19.49 28.87 11.81
CA CYS A 116 -19.97 30.18 11.41
C CYS A 116 -19.05 30.78 10.33
N GLU A 117 -17.74 30.74 10.56
CA GLU A 117 -16.74 31.25 9.62
C GLU A 117 -16.78 30.55 8.26
N ILE A 118 -16.99 29.23 8.20
CA ILE A 118 -17.11 28.52 6.92
C ILE A 118 -18.50 28.69 6.27
N ARG A 119 -19.56 28.94 7.06
CA ARG A 119 -20.90 29.25 6.54
C ARG A 119 -20.92 30.58 5.80
N GLU A 120 -20.24 31.59 6.33
CA GLU A 120 -20.03 32.88 5.64
C GLU A 120 -19.31 32.70 4.30
N ARG A 121 -18.49 31.65 4.17
CA ARG A 121 -17.77 31.28 2.95
C ARG A 121 -18.56 30.37 2.01
N GLY A 122 -19.82 30.06 2.32
CA GLY A 122 -20.72 29.26 1.48
C GLY A 122 -20.87 27.78 1.90
N TYR A 123 -20.48 27.40 3.11
CA TYR A 123 -20.68 26.04 3.60
C TYR A 123 -22.16 25.74 3.90
N THR A 124 -22.73 24.76 3.21
CA THR A 124 -24.14 24.35 3.36
C THR A 124 -24.33 23.11 4.24
N GLY A 125 -23.25 22.57 4.81
CA GLY A 125 -23.31 21.33 5.58
C GLY A 125 -23.74 21.50 7.04
N SER A 126 -23.96 20.36 7.69
CA SER A 126 -24.31 20.31 9.10
C SER A 126 -23.09 20.56 10.01
N GLN A 127 -23.35 21.04 11.23
CA GLN A 127 -22.33 21.18 12.28
C GLN A 127 -21.71 19.82 12.64
N ASN A 128 -22.56 18.78 12.74
CA ASN A 128 -22.12 17.41 13.01
C ASN A 128 -21.15 16.87 11.96
N LEU A 129 -21.28 17.30 10.70
CA LEU A 129 -20.34 16.91 9.65
C LEU A 129 -18.95 17.51 9.91
N LEU A 130 -18.87 18.77 10.34
CA LEU A 130 -17.60 19.41 10.71
C LEU A 130 -16.99 18.76 11.95
N TYR A 131 -17.79 18.47 12.99
CA TYR A 131 -17.32 17.72 14.16
C TYR A 131 -16.73 16.36 13.79
N ARG A 132 -17.42 15.58 12.95
CA ARG A 132 -16.92 14.29 12.46
C ARG A 132 -15.67 14.45 11.59
N TYR A 133 -15.58 15.51 10.81
CA TYR A 133 -14.45 15.81 9.96
C TYR A 133 -13.18 16.04 10.79
N ILE A 134 -13.31 16.87 11.83
CA ILE A 134 -12.27 17.19 12.80
C ILE A 134 -11.90 15.97 13.63
N ALA A 135 -12.88 15.24 14.17
CA ALA A 135 -12.64 14.02 14.97
C ALA A 135 -11.93 12.91 14.16
N GLN A 136 -12.08 12.89 12.84
CA GLN A 136 -11.34 12.00 11.94
C GLN A 136 -9.89 12.47 11.69
N GLY A 137 -9.47 13.59 12.28
CA GLY A 137 -8.15 14.21 12.12
C GLY A 137 -7.89 14.72 10.71
N ARG A 138 -8.95 14.99 9.93
CA ARG A 138 -8.80 15.34 8.50
C ARG A 138 -8.28 16.76 8.29
N VAL A 139 -8.42 17.66 9.26
CA VAL A 139 -7.88 19.03 9.16
C VAL A 139 -6.34 18.98 9.20
N GLU A 140 -5.78 18.16 10.08
CA GLU A 140 -4.36 18.01 10.34
C GLU A 140 -3.70 16.97 9.42
N ASN A 141 -4.38 15.85 9.14
CA ASN A 141 -3.81 14.73 8.40
C ASN A 141 -4.23 14.73 6.94
N ASP A 142 -3.27 14.87 6.02
CA ASP A 142 -3.38 14.34 4.64
C ASP A 142 -3.39 12.80 4.61
N ARG A 143 -3.17 12.19 5.78
CA ARG A 143 -3.05 10.75 5.94
C ARG A 143 -4.39 10.14 6.31
N PRO A 144 -4.67 8.94 5.80
CA PRO A 144 -5.85 8.24 6.21
C PRO A 144 -5.83 7.95 7.71
N ALA A 145 -6.96 8.21 8.38
CA ALA A 145 -7.17 7.82 9.78
C ALA A 145 -6.77 6.35 9.94
N LEU A 146 -5.88 6.10 10.90
CA LEU A 146 -5.38 4.77 11.16
C LEU A 146 -6.52 3.92 11.72
N SER A 147 -6.79 2.77 11.11
CA SER A 147 -7.74 1.83 11.71
C SER A 147 -7.18 1.32 13.05
N PRO A 148 -8.02 0.94 14.03
CA PRO A 148 -7.56 0.41 15.31
C PRO A 148 -6.56 -0.75 15.16
N ARG A 149 -6.79 -1.64 14.19
CA ARG A 149 -5.86 -2.73 13.84
C ARG A 149 -4.51 -2.23 13.32
N ARG A 150 -4.50 -1.15 12.52
CA ARG A 150 -3.27 -0.58 11.97
C ARG A 150 -2.48 0.17 13.03
N LEU A 151 -3.17 0.88 13.93
CA LEU A 151 -2.55 1.51 15.09
C LEU A 151 -1.93 0.46 16.02
N PHE A 152 -2.68 -0.61 16.33
CA PHE A 152 -2.19 -1.73 17.13
C PHE A 152 -0.94 -2.37 16.50
N SER A 153 -0.99 -2.64 15.20
CA SER A 153 0.18 -3.17 14.48
C SER A 153 1.38 -2.21 14.54
N LEU A 154 1.17 -0.89 14.43
CA LEU A 154 2.25 0.09 14.53
C LEU A 154 2.85 0.15 15.93
N LEU A 155 2.02 0.16 16.98
CA LEU A 155 2.46 0.16 18.38
C LEU A 155 3.23 -1.10 18.77
N LEU A 156 2.86 -2.24 18.18
CA LEU A 156 3.54 -3.52 18.41
C LEU A 156 4.74 -3.77 17.48
N THR A 157 4.96 -2.93 16.48
CA THR A 157 6.17 -3.04 15.64
C THR A 157 7.32 -2.37 16.37
N ARG A 158 8.39 -3.12 16.67
CA ARG A 158 9.59 -2.59 17.35
C ARG A 158 10.13 -1.33 16.63
N PRO A 159 10.44 -0.26 17.38
CA PRO A 159 10.83 1.04 16.82
C PRO A 159 12.14 1.01 16.03
N ASP A 160 12.98 0.00 16.22
CA ASP A 160 14.27 -0.15 15.55
C ASP A 160 14.17 -0.56 14.07
N THR A 161 12.95 -0.79 13.56
CA THR A 161 12.71 -0.92 12.11
C THR A 161 12.11 0.39 11.59
N PRO A 162 12.89 1.28 10.96
CA PRO A 162 12.37 2.55 10.46
C PRO A 162 11.42 2.31 9.28
N LYS A 163 10.13 2.11 9.58
CA LYS A 163 9.05 1.90 8.59
C LYS A 163 8.28 3.17 8.23
N LEU A 164 8.63 4.33 8.80
CA LEU A 164 8.05 5.61 8.38
C LEU A 164 8.73 6.12 7.10
N THR A 165 8.52 5.42 5.99
CA THR A 165 8.70 6.10 4.70
C THR A 165 7.48 7.00 4.48
N SER A 166 7.68 8.30 4.69
CA SER A 166 6.79 9.36 4.23
C SER A 166 6.77 9.38 2.70
N LYS A 167 6.18 8.35 2.08
CA LYS A 167 5.96 8.29 0.64
C LYS A 167 4.52 8.71 0.38
N ASN A 168 4.26 10.01 0.46
CA ASN A 168 3.16 10.74 -0.18
C ASN A 168 3.28 12.24 0.16
N CYS A 169 4.46 12.85 -0.05
CA CYS A 169 4.54 14.29 -0.32
C CYS A 169 4.67 14.43 -1.83
N SER A 170 3.56 14.30 -2.55
CA SER A 170 3.46 14.87 -3.88
C SER A 170 2.96 16.30 -3.73
N THR A 171 3.84 17.20 -3.28
CA THR A 171 3.69 18.62 -3.57
C THR A 171 3.83 18.76 -5.08
N ARG A 172 2.70 18.91 -5.77
CA ARG A 172 2.67 19.33 -7.17
C ARG A 172 3.14 20.80 -7.18
N PRO A 173 4.27 21.18 -7.78
CA PRO A 173 4.57 22.59 -7.92
C PRO A 173 3.50 23.22 -8.82
N SER A 174 2.79 24.21 -8.30
CA SER A 174 1.91 25.08 -9.09
C SER A 174 2.79 25.78 -10.14
N ALA A 175 2.55 25.49 -11.41
CA ALA A 175 3.19 26.20 -12.51
C ALA A 175 2.83 27.70 -12.44
N PRO A 176 3.78 28.62 -12.68
CA PRO A 176 3.46 30.04 -12.74
C PRO A 176 2.59 30.32 -13.96
N ALA A 177 1.53 31.11 -13.75
CA ALA A 177 0.69 31.64 -14.81
C ALA A 177 1.55 32.45 -15.80
N ARG A 178 1.57 32.03 -17.07
CA ARG A 178 2.06 32.88 -18.16
C ARG A 178 1.07 34.03 -18.33
N ARG A 179 1.62 35.25 -18.32
CA ARG A 179 0.99 36.45 -18.86
C ARG A 179 0.90 36.37 -20.37
#